data_AF-A0A353VHT3-F1
#
_entry.id   AF-A0A353VHT3-F1
#
_cell.length_a   1.000
_cell.length_b   1.000
_cell.length_c   1.000
_cell.angle_alpha   90.00
_cell.angle_beta   90.00
_cell.angle_gamma   90.00
#
_symmetry.space_group_name_H-M   'P 1'
#
loop_
_entity.id
_entity.type
_entity.pdbx_description
1 polymer ?
#
loop_
_entity_poly.entity_id
_entity_poly.type
_entity_poly.pdbx_seq_one_letter_code
_entity_poly.pdbx_strand_id
1 'polypeptide(L)'
;MMNAHFFLNLIAVLLISSSSCTKEGEAQDPTSCIPHSKAVEENIGKLSISQGLYGTFARKEGNCMPMIDGQGSTCRTCAVSRVISIYELTGKDDVTGNMPFFESTTTLRVAQVVADANGFFQIRLDPGMYSIFIQENGKLYANSTGSAEMDYALNPIEINENEVVEFPFYLDYAVY
;
A
#
# COMPACT_ATOMS: atom_id res chain seq x y z
N MET A 1 38.22 0.26 -71.90
CA MET A 1 37.26 -0.32 -72.87
C MET A 1 35.92 -0.48 -72.16
N MET A 2 34.94 0.30 -72.60
CA MET A 2 33.53 0.18 -72.24
C MET A 2 33.01 -1.23 -72.54
N ASN A 3 32.04 -1.69 -71.75
CA ASN A 3 30.76 -2.03 -72.35
C ASN A 3 29.64 -1.90 -71.33
N ALA A 4 28.77 -0.94 -71.62
CA ALA A 4 27.50 -0.69 -70.99
C ALA A 4 26.40 -1.32 -71.86
N HIS A 5 25.52 -2.10 -71.26
CA HIS A 5 24.19 -2.43 -71.78
C HIS A 5 23.33 -2.81 -70.57
N PHE A 6 22.03 -2.57 -70.47
CA PHE A 6 21.07 -1.63 -71.06
C PHE A 6 19.74 -2.03 -70.39
N PHE A 7 19.08 -1.13 -69.63
CA PHE A 7 17.62 -1.01 -69.40
C PHE A 7 16.82 -2.22 -68.83
N LEU A 8 15.69 -2.11 -68.13
CA LEU A 8 14.94 -1.09 -67.37
C LEU A 8 13.66 -1.83 -66.88
N ASN A 9 13.20 -1.54 -65.66
CA ASN A 9 11.83 -1.69 -65.13
C ASN A 9 11.14 -3.06 -64.97
N LEU A 10 10.82 -3.41 -63.71
CA LEU A 10 9.46 -3.80 -63.23
C LEU A 10 9.47 -3.80 -61.67
N ILE A 11 9.00 -2.74 -61.01
CA ILE A 11 7.67 -2.61 -60.37
C ILE A 11 7.41 -3.60 -59.22
N ALA A 12 7.16 -2.99 -58.04
CA ALA A 12 6.28 -3.42 -56.94
C ALA A 12 6.80 -4.56 -56.03
N VAL A 13 6.54 -4.63 -54.71
CA VAL A 13 5.74 -3.89 -53.72
C VAL A 13 5.96 -4.65 -52.40
N LEU A 14 6.00 -3.97 -51.24
CA LEU A 14 5.72 -4.49 -49.87
C LEU A 14 6.69 -5.57 -49.29
N LEU A 15 7.11 -5.62 -48.02
CA LEU A 15 6.56 -5.16 -46.74
C LEU A 15 7.70 -4.87 -45.74
N ILE A 16 7.48 -3.81 -44.97
CA ILE A 16 8.14 -3.51 -43.70
C ILE A 16 7.57 -4.46 -42.64
N SER A 17 8.42 -5.13 -41.87
CA SER A 17 8.06 -5.62 -40.54
C SER A 17 9.07 -5.08 -39.53
N SER A 18 8.67 -3.95 -38.95
CA SER A 18 9.28 -3.34 -37.77
C SER A 18 9.27 -4.33 -36.60
N SER A 19 10.42 -4.43 -35.94
CA SER A 19 10.58 -5.02 -34.61
C SER A 19 9.77 -4.18 -33.60
N SER A 20 8.47 -4.43 -33.52
CA SER A 20 7.61 -3.88 -32.48
C SER A 20 7.48 -4.94 -31.39
N CYS A 21 8.38 -4.91 -30.42
CA CYS A 21 8.18 -5.60 -29.15
C CYS A 21 7.21 -4.73 -28.35
N THR A 22 5.92 -4.80 -28.67
CA THR A 22 4.88 -4.26 -27.80
C THR A 22 4.77 -5.21 -26.61
N LYS A 23 5.30 -4.79 -25.47
CA LYS A 23 4.86 -5.33 -24.18
C LYS A 23 3.40 -4.90 -24.06
N GLU A 24 2.50 -5.77 -24.51
CA GLU A 24 1.06 -5.62 -24.31
C GLU A 24 0.83 -5.36 -22.83
N GLY A 25 0.28 -4.19 -22.54
CA GLY A 25 -0.30 -3.92 -21.23
C GLY A 25 -1.46 -4.88 -21.07
N GLU A 26 -1.21 -6.00 -20.40
CA GLU A 26 -2.27 -6.83 -19.86
C GLU A 26 -3.20 -5.92 -19.06
N ALA A 27 -4.46 -5.86 -19.46
CA ALA A 27 -5.50 -5.32 -18.63
C ALA A 27 -5.46 -6.11 -17.32
N GLN A 28 -5.15 -5.43 -16.21
CA GLN A 28 -5.16 -6.05 -14.89
C GLN A 28 -6.57 -6.61 -14.64
N ASP A 29 -6.64 -7.93 -14.48
CA ASP A 29 -7.82 -8.61 -13.96
C ASP A 29 -8.26 -7.90 -12.66
N PRO A 30 -9.51 -7.42 -12.54
CA PRO A 30 -10.03 -6.79 -11.30
C PRO A 30 -10.02 -7.74 -10.09
N THR A 31 -9.67 -9.01 -10.31
CA THR A 31 -9.47 -10.06 -9.30
C THR A 31 -7.99 -10.29 -8.92
N SER A 32 -7.04 -9.67 -9.61
CA SER A 32 -5.59 -9.87 -9.42
C SER A 32 -4.99 -8.78 -8.55
N CYS A 33 -4.84 -9.07 -7.26
CA CYS A 33 -4.03 -8.27 -6.35
C CYS A 33 -2.88 -9.11 -5.79
N ILE A 34 -1.80 -8.48 -5.31
CA ILE A 34 -0.74 -9.18 -4.59
C ILE A 34 -1.30 -9.59 -3.22
N PRO A 35 -1.39 -10.90 -2.89
CA PRO A 35 -1.84 -11.34 -1.58
C PRO A 35 -0.90 -10.80 -0.50
N HIS A 36 -1.47 -10.33 0.63
CA HIS A 36 -0.66 -9.74 1.71
C HIS A 36 0.42 -10.68 2.24
N SER A 37 0.12 -11.98 2.40
CA SER A 37 1.12 -12.97 2.84
C SER A 37 2.34 -13.02 1.92
N LYS A 38 2.12 -13.05 0.61
CA LYS A 38 3.19 -13.02 -0.40
C LYS A 38 3.95 -11.70 -0.36
N ALA A 39 3.25 -10.58 -0.23
CA ALA A 39 3.89 -9.28 -0.13
C ALA A 39 4.79 -9.17 1.11
N VAL A 40 4.35 -9.67 2.26
CA VAL A 40 5.15 -9.73 3.50
C VAL A 40 6.45 -10.52 3.27
N GLU A 41 6.36 -11.70 2.67
CA GLU A 41 7.52 -12.54 2.34
C GLU A 41 8.52 -11.81 1.44
N GLU A 42 8.05 -11.11 0.42
CA GLU A 42 8.90 -10.34 -0.50
C GLU A 42 9.49 -9.07 0.15
N ASN A 43 8.79 -8.49 1.12
CA ASN A 43 9.14 -7.22 1.74
C ASN A 43 10.13 -7.34 2.90
N ILE A 44 10.25 -8.50 3.54
CA ILE A 44 11.14 -8.70 4.71
C ILE A 44 12.60 -8.31 4.39
N GLY A 45 13.06 -8.55 3.17
CA GLY A 45 14.42 -8.21 2.72
C GLY A 45 14.64 -6.73 2.40
N LYS A 46 13.59 -5.90 2.39
CA LYS A 46 13.67 -4.46 2.10
C LYS A 46 13.97 -3.63 3.35
N LEU A 47 13.82 -4.19 4.55
CA LEU A 47 14.01 -3.47 5.80
C LEU A 47 15.47 -3.01 5.94
N SER A 48 15.67 -1.71 6.14
CA SER A 48 17.01 -1.11 6.18
C SER A 48 17.20 -0.07 7.29
N ILE A 49 16.22 0.09 8.17
CA ILE A 49 16.29 1.00 9.33
C ILE A 49 16.64 0.20 10.59
N SER A 50 17.26 0.87 11.56
CA SER A 50 17.59 0.32 12.88
C SER A 50 16.75 0.92 14.01
N GLN A 51 15.89 1.90 13.70
CA GLN A 51 14.91 2.46 14.62
C GLN A 51 13.74 3.05 13.83
N GLY A 52 12.51 2.86 14.32
CA GLY A 52 11.30 3.44 13.77
C GLY A 52 10.25 2.40 13.43
N LEU A 53 9.50 2.63 12.35
CA LEU A 53 8.32 1.85 11.98
C LEU A 53 8.52 1.20 10.61
N TYR A 54 8.06 -0.02 10.43
CA TYR A 54 7.95 -0.67 9.13
C TYR A 54 6.70 -1.55 9.03
N GLY A 55 6.38 -1.98 7.82
CA GLY A 55 5.35 -2.99 7.63
C GLY A 55 4.99 -3.21 6.17
N THR A 56 4.04 -4.13 5.98
CA THR A 56 3.37 -4.35 4.70
C THR A 56 1.90 -4.03 4.85
N PHE A 57 1.48 -2.93 4.22
CA PHE A 57 0.13 -2.43 4.26
C PHE A 57 -0.79 -3.14 3.28
N ALA A 58 -2.00 -3.47 3.72
CA ALA A 58 -2.98 -4.15 2.90
C ALA A 58 -4.41 -3.65 3.14
N ARG A 59 -5.29 -3.97 2.19
CA ARG A 59 -6.73 -3.80 2.30
C ARG A 59 -7.40 -5.17 2.36
N LYS A 60 -8.24 -5.37 3.37
CA LYS A 60 -9.09 -6.53 3.54
C LYS A 60 -10.51 -6.19 3.09
N GLU A 61 -11.10 -7.03 2.25
CA GLU A 61 -12.43 -6.79 1.69
C GLU A 61 -13.15 -8.09 1.30
N GLY A 62 -14.47 -7.97 1.08
CA GLY A 62 -15.35 -9.10 0.76
C GLY A 62 -15.95 -9.75 2.00
N ASN A 63 -16.59 -10.91 1.81
CA ASN A 63 -17.22 -11.66 2.90
C ASN A 63 -16.15 -12.43 3.71
N CYS A 64 -15.75 -11.83 4.83
CA CYS A 64 -14.77 -12.37 5.76
C CYS A 64 -15.38 -13.00 7.02
N MET A 65 -16.68 -13.30 7.02
CA MET A 65 -17.32 -14.03 8.11
C MET A 65 -16.80 -15.47 8.19
N PRO A 66 -16.63 -16.05 9.40
CA PRO A 66 -16.33 -17.46 9.54
C PRO A 66 -17.44 -18.31 8.89
N MET A 67 -17.08 -19.16 7.94
CA MET A 67 -18.01 -20.08 7.27
C MET A 67 -17.67 -21.52 7.65
N ILE A 68 -18.70 -22.33 7.93
CA ILE A 68 -18.53 -23.79 8.03
C ILE A 68 -18.25 -24.26 6.61
N ASP A 69 -17.08 -24.87 6.38
CA ASP A 69 -16.55 -25.39 5.10
C ASP A 69 -15.86 -24.39 4.15
N GLY A 70 -15.90 -23.08 4.45
CA GLY A 70 -15.20 -22.04 3.68
C GLY A 70 -15.75 -21.77 2.27
N GLN A 71 -16.78 -22.48 1.82
CA GLN A 71 -17.36 -22.26 0.49
C GLN A 71 -18.10 -20.93 0.44
N GLY A 72 -17.78 -20.10 -0.56
CA GLY A 72 -18.47 -18.82 -0.78
C GLY A 72 -17.90 -17.63 -0.03
N SER A 73 -16.78 -17.77 0.69
CA SER A 73 -16.03 -16.61 1.15
C SER A 73 -15.40 -15.89 -0.05
N THR A 74 -15.64 -14.58 -0.12
CA THR A 74 -14.97 -13.68 -1.08
C THR A 74 -13.88 -12.85 -0.39
N CYS A 75 -13.50 -13.23 0.85
CA CYS A 75 -12.52 -12.51 1.63
C CYS A 75 -11.17 -12.49 0.93
N ARG A 76 -10.64 -11.29 0.69
CA ARG A 76 -9.31 -11.10 0.15
C ARG A 76 -8.57 -10.02 0.93
N THR A 77 -7.27 -10.24 1.14
CA THR A 77 -6.36 -9.27 1.76
C THR A 77 -5.25 -8.97 0.78
N CYS A 78 -5.32 -7.78 0.19
CA CYS A 78 -4.47 -7.34 -0.92
C CYS A 78 -3.49 -6.29 -0.45
N ALA A 79 -2.20 -6.41 -0.77
CA ALA A 79 -1.26 -5.32 -0.56
C ALA A 79 -1.66 -4.09 -1.38
N VAL A 80 -1.56 -2.90 -0.79
CA VAL A 80 -1.96 -1.65 -1.44
C VAL A 80 -1.02 -0.49 -1.09
N SER A 81 -0.84 0.42 -2.04
CA SER A 81 -0.15 1.68 -1.81
C SER A 81 -1.09 2.68 -1.13
N ARG A 82 -0.65 3.28 -0.02
CA ARG A 82 -1.34 4.35 0.70
C ARG A 82 -0.37 5.31 1.36
N VAL A 83 -0.85 6.53 1.61
CA VAL A 83 -0.15 7.48 2.46
C VAL A 83 -0.42 7.13 3.92
N ILE A 84 0.64 6.92 4.67
CA ILE A 84 0.64 6.65 6.11
C ILE A 84 1.15 7.91 6.78
N SER A 85 0.32 8.49 7.65
CA SER A 85 0.64 9.71 8.40
C SER A 85 0.83 9.36 9.87
N ILE A 86 1.93 9.85 10.43
CA ILE A 86 2.30 9.64 11.83
C ILE A 86 2.11 10.98 12.53
N TYR A 87 1.26 10.98 13.54
CA TYR A 87 0.96 12.13 14.38
C TYR A 87 1.51 11.92 15.78
N GLU A 88 1.66 13.00 16.54
CA GLU A 88 1.72 12.90 18.00
C GLU A 88 0.56 12.04 18.53
N LEU A 89 0.72 11.43 19.70
CA LEU A 89 -0.32 10.59 20.29
C LEU A 89 -1.66 11.33 20.30
N THR A 90 -2.64 10.78 19.59
CA THR A 90 -3.90 11.45 19.25
C THR A 90 -5.08 10.72 19.89
N GLY A 91 -5.79 11.41 20.76
CA GLY A 91 -6.99 10.91 21.43
C GLY A 91 -8.28 11.18 20.66
N LYS A 92 -9.40 10.72 21.23
CA LYS A 92 -10.75 10.98 20.69
C LYS A 92 -11.11 12.46 20.68
N ASP A 93 -10.61 13.23 21.64
CA ASP A 93 -10.94 14.65 21.80
C ASP A 93 -10.12 15.55 20.84
N ASP A 94 -9.07 15.00 20.23
CA ASP A 94 -8.21 15.70 19.27
C ASP A 94 -8.69 15.57 17.82
N VAL A 95 -9.79 14.86 17.57
CA VAL A 95 -10.26 14.56 16.20
C VAL A 95 -11.66 15.08 15.96
N THR A 96 -11.92 15.45 14.70
CA THR A 96 -13.28 15.63 14.18
C THR A 96 -13.65 14.40 13.36
N GLY A 97 -14.83 13.84 13.64
CA GLY A 97 -15.35 12.66 12.95
C GLY A 97 -15.68 11.51 13.87
N ASN A 98 -15.86 10.33 13.28
CA ASN A 98 -16.20 9.11 14.01
C ASN A 98 -15.43 7.92 13.45
N MET A 99 -15.01 7.02 14.33
CA MET A 99 -14.33 5.79 13.94
C MET A 99 -15.15 5.02 12.87
N PRO A 100 -14.52 4.51 11.79
CA PRO A 100 -13.07 4.50 11.57
C PRO A 100 -12.52 5.68 10.76
N PHE A 101 -13.32 6.67 10.40
CA PHE A 101 -12.90 7.77 9.53
C PHE A 101 -13.06 9.15 10.19
N PHE A 102 -11.95 9.86 10.28
CA PHE A 102 -11.88 11.20 10.84
C PHE A 102 -11.57 12.22 9.75
N GLU A 103 -12.19 13.40 9.83
CA GLU A 103 -12.00 14.48 8.87
C GLU A 103 -10.68 15.23 9.13
N SER A 104 -10.30 15.41 10.40
CA SER A 104 -9.10 16.14 10.79
C SER A 104 -8.70 15.84 12.23
N THR A 105 -7.46 16.20 12.58
CA THR A 105 -6.97 16.20 13.96
C THR A 105 -6.26 17.51 14.29
N THR A 106 -6.24 17.88 15.57
CA THR A 106 -5.52 19.03 16.12
C THR A 106 -4.07 18.72 16.49
N THR A 107 -3.67 17.45 16.57
CA THR A 107 -2.29 17.04 16.87
C THR A 107 -1.34 17.30 15.69
N LEU A 108 -0.05 17.42 15.97
CA LEU A 108 0.95 17.67 14.93
C LEU A 108 1.24 16.40 14.14
N ARG A 109 1.27 16.51 12.81
CA ARG A 109 1.83 15.45 11.95
C ARG A 109 3.35 15.51 12.00
N VAL A 110 3.97 14.55 12.68
CA VAL A 110 5.43 14.47 12.84
C VAL A 110 6.12 13.85 11.63
N ALA A 111 5.44 12.95 10.92
CA ALA A 111 6.03 12.27 9.77
C ALA A 111 4.98 11.72 8.79
N GLN A 112 5.43 11.36 7.59
CA GLN A 112 4.59 10.75 6.56
C GLN A 112 5.45 9.84 5.67
N VAL A 113 4.90 8.69 5.29
CA VAL A 113 5.49 7.75 4.32
C VAL A 113 4.42 7.25 3.36
N VAL A 114 4.82 6.88 2.16
CA VAL A 114 3.94 6.23 1.18
C VAL A 114 4.32 4.76 1.12
N ALA A 115 3.36 3.87 1.36
CA ALA A 115 3.55 2.45 1.11
C ALA A 115 3.67 2.21 -0.40
N ASP A 116 4.63 1.40 -0.83
CA ASP A 116 4.87 1.11 -2.24
C ASP A 116 3.74 0.25 -2.86
N ALA A 117 3.90 -0.12 -4.13
CA ALA A 117 2.91 -0.94 -4.84
C ALA A 117 2.71 -2.34 -4.22
N ASN A 118 3.69 -2.84 -3.47
CA ASN A 118 3.64 -4.09 -2.72
C ASN A 118 3.26 -3.85 -1.25
N GLY A 119 2.77 -2.64 -0.92
CA GLY A 119 2.39 -2.25 0.43
C GLY A 119 3.56 -2.02 1.38
N PHE A 120 4.82 -2.12 0.94
CA PHE A 120 5.95 -1.94 1.85
C PHE A 120 6.10 -0.48 2.26
N PHE A 121 6.36 -0.25 3.53
CA PHE A 121 6.83 1.04 4.03
C PHE A 121 7.84 0.84 5.15
N GLN A 122 8.70 1.83 5.31
CA GLN A 122 9.52 2.02 6.50
C GLN A 122 9.78 3.51 6.72
N ILE A 123 9.90 3.92 7.97
CA ILE A 123 10.22 5.29 8.32
C ILE A 123 10.99 5.33 9.65
N ARG A 124 12.04 6.15 9.71
CA ARG A 124 12.75 6.40 10.97
C ARG A 124 11.91 7.32 11.84
N LEU A 125 11.79 6.96 13.11
CA LEU A 125 11.13 7.77 14.13
C LEU A 125 12.04 7.81 15.35
N ASP A 126 12.04 8.94 16.06
CA ASP A 126 12.67 9.03 17.36
C ASP A 126 11.86 8.25 18.41
N PRO A 127 12.44 7.92 19.57
CA PRO A 127 11.69 7.23 20.62
C PRO A 127 10.51 8.08 21.11
N GLY A 128 9.34 7.47 21.26
CA GLY A 128 8.13 8.16 21.65
C GLY A 128 6.83 7.42 21.35
N MET A 129 5.72 8.05 21.71
CA MET A 129 4.35 7.57 21.50
C MET A 129 3.69 8.34 20.36
N TYR A 130 3.10 7.62 19.41
CA TYR A 130 2.51 8.20 18.21
C TYR A 130 1.15 7.58 17.90
N SER A 131 0.38 8.28 17.07
CA SER A 131 -0.82 7.74 16.42
C SER A 131 -0.62 7.61 14.92
N ILE A 132 -1.04 6.46 14.36
CA ILE A 132 -0.89 6.17 12.94
C ILE A 132 -2.25 6.28 12.23
N PHE A 133 -2.31 7.12 11.20
CA PHE A 133 -3.49 7.24 10.34
C PHE A 133 -3.17 6.90 8.89
N ILE A 134 -4.09 6.21 8.23
CA ILE A 134 -4.02 5.98 6.78
C ILE A 134 -4.86 7.03 6.08
N GLN A 135 -4.30 7.72 5.09
CA GLN A 135 -5.10 8.63 4.28
C GLN A 135 -5.92 7.84 3.27
N GLU A 136 -7.25 7.94 3.37
CA GLU A 136 -8.19 7.27 2.47
C GLU A 136 -9.28 8.27 2.07
N ASN A 137 -9.42 8.53 0.77
CA ASN A 137 -10.44 9.43 0.21
C ASN A 137 -10.53 10.81 0.90
N GLY A 138 -9.37 11.37 1.27
CA GLY A 138 -9.28 12.68 1.94
C GLY A 138 -9.58 12.66 3.44
N LYS A 139 -9.76 11.47 4.05
CA LYS A 139 -9.98 11.28 5.48
C LYS A 139 -8.81 10.53 6.13
N LEU A 140 -8.72 10.63 7.44
CA LEU A 140 -7.82 9.86 8.29
C LEU A 140 -8.53 8.59 8.76
N TYR A 141 -8.00 7.43 8.40
CA TYR A 141 -8.53 6.15 8.82
C TYR A 141 -7.75 5.59 10.03
N ALA A 142 -8.49 5.24 11.08
CA ALA A 142 -8.01 4.48 12.24
C ALA A 142 -9.15 3.63 12.81
N ASN A 143 -8.92 2.35 13.03
CA ASN A 143 -9.94 1.37 13.44
C ASN A 143 -9.61 0.68 14.78
N SER A 144 -8.57 1.13 15.49
CA SER A 144 -8.19 0.61 16.79
C SER A 144 -7.96 1.74 17.79
N THR A 145 -8.10 1.41 19.07
CA THR A 145 -7.81 2.30 20.20
C THR A 145 -6.82 1.64 21.15
N GLY A 146 -6.00 2.46 21.80
CA GLY A 146 -5.12 2.04 22.89
C GLY A 146 -5.87 1.64 24.15
N SER A 147 -5.07 1.34 25.18
CA SER A 147 -5.57 1.10 26.54
C SER A 147 -6.05 2.40 27.19
N ALA A 148 -6.70 2.28 28.34
CA ALA A 148 -7.04 3.43 29.17
C ALA A 148 -5.81 4.25 29.63
N GLU A 149 -4.64 3.62 29.75
CA GLU A 149 -3.38 4.30 30.12
C GLU A 149 -2.88 5.21 28.99
N MET A 150 -3.28 4.92 27.75
CA MET A 150 -3.01 5.74 26.56
C MET A 150 -4.21 6.63 26.21
N ASP A 151 -5.13 6.86 27.16
CA ASP A 151 -6.38 7.63 26.96
C ASP A 151 -7.19 7.19 25.73
N TYR A 152 -7.21 5.87 25.46
CA TYR A 152 -7.84 5.29 24.27
C TYR A 152 -7.38 5.93 22.94
N ALA A 153 -6.12 6.36 22.87
CA ALA A 153 -5.51 6.96 21.68
C ALA A 153 -5.76 6.11 20.43
N LEU A 154 -5.92 6.77 19.29
CA LEU A 154 -6.26 6.13 18.02
C LEU A 154 -5.01 5.50 17.40
N ASN A 155 -5.09 4.22 17.04
CA ASN A 155 -3.97 3.43 16.46
C ASN A 155 -2.59 3.76 17.08
N PRO A 156 -2.42 3.59 18.40
CA PRO A 156 -1.21 4.02 19.06
C PRO A 156 -0.05 3.07 18.75
N ILE A 157 1.15 3.63 18.68
CA ILE A 157 2.40 2.90 18.57
C ILE A 157 3.44 3.52 19.51
N GLU A 158 4.25 2.67 20.14
CA GLU A 158 5.42 3.07 20.91
C GLU A 158 6.67 2.73 20.10
N ILE A 159 7.63 3.64 20.06
CA ILE A 159 8.96 3.40 19.49
C ILE A 159 9.97 3.52 20.63
N ASN A 160 10.67 2.45 20.96
CA ASN A 160 11.79 2.51 21.90
C ASN A 160 13.11 2.82 21.19
N GLU A 161 14.13 3.19 21.99
CA GLU A 161 15.47 3.42 21.48
C GLU A 161 16.04 2.15 20.83
N ASN A 162 16.61 2.30 19.63
CA ASN A 162 17.17 1.21 18.81
C ASN A 162 16.14 0.10 18.48
N GLU A 163 14.85 0.44 18.45
CA GLU A 163 13.78 -0.50 18.13
C GLU A 163 13.14 -0.19 16.78
N VAL A 164 12.94 -1.26 15.99
CA VAL A 164 12.14 -1.22 14.77
C VAL A 164 10.85 -2.00 15.02
N VAL A 165 9.73 -1.30 14.99
CA VAL A 165 8.41 -1.87 15.27
C VAL A 165 7.68 -2.19 13.97
N GLU A 166 7.16 -3.41 13.87
CA GLU A 166 6.27 -3.79 12.78
C GLU A 166 4.85 -3.32 13.09
N PHE A 167 4.21 -2.64 12.14
CA PHE A 167 2.81 -2.22 12.24
C PHE A 167 1.94 -2.99 11.24
N PRO A 168 1.33 -4.12 11.65
CA PRO A 168 0.50 -4.95 10.79
C PRO A 168 -0.91 -4.34 10.66
N PHE A 169 -1.04 -3.34 9.80
CA PHE A 169 -2.28 -2.58 9.66
C PHE A 169 -3.01 -2.87 8.36
N TYR A 170 -4.32 -3.03 8.44
CA TYR A 170 -5.20 -3.32 7.30
C TYR A 170 -6.28 -2.25 7.19
N LEU A 171 -6.63 -1.84 5.96
CA LEU A 171 -7.94 -1.21 5.70
C LEU A 171 -8.99 -2.31 5.69
N ASP A 172 -9.87 -2.36 6.69
CA ASP A 172 -10.90 -3.39 6.80
C ASP A 172 -12.34 -2.88 6.67
N TYR A 173 -12.52 -1.59 6.39
CA TYR A 173 -13.86 -1.00 6.21
C TYR A 173 -14.63 -1.52 4.99
N ALA A 174 -13.98 -2.30 4.12
CA ALA A 174 -14.56 -2.91 2.93
C ALA A 174 -14.96 -4.39 3.13
N VAL A 175 -14.90 -4.87 4.37
CA VAL A 175 -15.50 -6.15 4.78
C VAL A 175 -16.99 -5.95 5.04
N TYR A 176 -17.83 -6.89 4.60
CA TYR A 176 -19.28 -6.87 4.83
C TYR A 176 -19.85 -8.28 5.01
#